data_AF-A0A813YZM4-F1
#
_entry.id   AF-A0A813YZM4-F1
#
_cell.length_a   1.000
_cell.length_b   1.000
_cell.length_c   1.000
_cell.angle_alpha   90.00
_cell.angle_beta   90.00
_cell.angle_gamma   90.00
#
_symmetry.space_group_name_H-M   'P 1'
#
loop_
_entity.id
_entity.type
_entity.pdbx_description
1 polymer ?
#
loop_
_entity_poly.entity_id
_entity_poly.type
_entity_poly.pdbx_seq_one_letter_code
_entity_poly.pdbx_strand_id
1 'polypeptide(L)'
;MYYQSVQQLYSDTDRYANGNLTQGEDIADNGGLRGAFFAYQKWAANNKNVDKRLPGLQKYSSEQLFFINYAYNWCIKMTNAYAVNRLRIDVHSLDQFRVIGPTSNFDEFDRAFGCTPGQGNSRKDKCSVW
;
A
#
# COMPACT_ATOMS: atom_id res chain seq x y z
N MET A 1 -1.93 15.49 -13.97
CA MET A 1 -2.09 14.65 -12.77
C MET A 1 -0.71 14.50 -12.17
N TYR A 2 -0.27 15.50 -11.39
CA TYR A 2 1.06 15.47 -10.77
C TYR A 2 0.94 14.69 -9.46
N TYR A 3 1.82 13.72 -9.24
CA TYR A 3 2.02 13.00 -7.97
C TYR A 3 2.67 13.94 -6.93
N GLN A 4 2.24 15.20 -6.88
CA GLN A 4 2.73 16.20 -5.96
C GLN A 4 1.71 16.35 -4.83
N SER A 5 2.23 16.41 -3.60
CA SER A 5 1.58 16.95 -2.39
C SER A 5 0.75 16.04 -1.48
N VAL A 6 0.96 14.71 -1.44
CA VAL A 6 0.48 13.97 -0.27
C VAL A 6 1.51 14.08 0.85
N GLN A 7 1.39 15.14 1.64
CA GLN A 7 2.13 15.25 2.89
C GLN A 7 1.47 14.35 3.93
N GLN A 8 2.05 13.17 4.18
CA GLN A 8 1.57 12.27 5.23
C GLN A 8 2.24 12.63 6.55
N LEU A 9 1.44 12.84 7.60
CA LEU A 9 1.93 13.14 8.93
C LEU A 9 2.40 11.85 9.61
N TYR A 10 3.66 11.82 10.04
CA TYR A 10 4.15 10.80 10.95
C TYR A 10 3.89 11.24 12.40
N SER A 11 2.79 10.74 12.97
CA SER A 11 2.23 11.17 14.28
C SER A 11 3.23 11.10 15.42
N ASP A 12 4.13 10.11 15.44
CA ASP A 12 5.06 9.89 16.54
C ASP A 12 6.13 10.99 16.66
N THR A 13 6.29 11.81 15.62
CA THR A 13 7.33 12.84 15.54
C THR A 13 6.81 14.22 15.13
N ASP A 14 5.52 14.33 14.78
CA ASP A 14 4.90 15.54 14.25
C ASP A 14 5.71 16.12 13.05
N ARG A 15 5.99 15.25 12.08
CA ARG A 15 6.73 15.57 10.85
C ARG A 15 5.98 15.06 9.64
N TYR A 16 5.93 15.88 8.60
CA TYR A 16 5.35 15.49 7.32
C TYR A 16 6.40 14.81 6.43
N ALA A 17 5.97 13.77 5.72
CA ALA A 17 6.73 13.19 4.62
C ALA A 17 6.86 14.16 3.45
N ASN A 18 7.99 14.10 2.74
CA ASN A 18 8.26 14.92 1.58
C ASN A 18 7.93 14.16 0.28
N GLY A 19 6.70 14.31 -0.22
CA GLY A 19 6.26 13.64 -1.44
C GLY A 19 7.11 13.95 -2.69
N ASN A 20 7.77 15.11 -2.76
CA ASN A 20 8.66 15.41 -3.89
C ASN A 20 9.96 14.59 -3.85
N LEU A 21 10.43 14.25 -2.64
CA LEU A 21 11.58 13.38 -2.45
C LEU A 21 11.23 11.91 -2.75
N THR A 22 10.03 11.47 -2.36
CA THR A 22 9.63 10.06 -2.41
C THR A 22 8.87 9.64 -3.67
N GLN A 23 8.41 10.59 -4.49
CA GLN A 23 7.50 10.31 -5.62
C GLN A 23 7.97 9.20 -6.57
N GLY A 24 9.28 9.08 -6.82
CA GLY A 24 9.80 8.06 -7.73
C GLY A 24 9.51 6.64 -7.23
N GLU A 25 9.85 6.38 -5.98
CA GLU A 25 9.62 5.10 -5.32
C GLU A 25 8.14 4.89 -4.99
N ASP A 26 7.40 5.96 -4.65
CA ASP A 26 5.96 5.86 -4.41
C ASP A 26 5.20 5.47 -5.69
N ILE A 27 5.60 6.00 -6.86
CA ILE A 27 5.06 5.61 -8.17
C ILE A 27 5.40 4.15 -8.46
N ALA A 28 6.63 3.71 -8.15
CA ALA A 28 7.06 2.32 -8.31
C ALA A 28 6.23 1.37 -7.43
N ASP A 29 5.98 1.70 -6.17
CA ASP A 29 5.15 0.89 -5.27
C ASP A 29 3.70 0.78 -5.76
N ASN A 30 3.12 1.89 -6.25
CA ASN A 30 1.77 1.89 -6.81
C ASN A 30 1.67 0.99 -8.05
N GLY A 31 2.62 1.16 -8.99
CA GLY A 31 2.67 0.36 -10.21
C GLY A 31 2.93 -1.11 -9.93
N GLY A 32 3.89 -1.40 -9.04
CA GLY A 32 4.28 -2.76 -8.64
C GLY A 32 3.13 -3.52 -7.97
N LEU A 33 2.41 -2.88 -7.04
CA LEU A 33 1.25 -3.49 -6.40
C LEU A 33 0.16 -3.84 -7.42
N ARG A 34 -0.18 -2.92 -8.32
CA ARG A 34 -1.19 -3.12 -9.37
C ARG A 34 -0.80 -4.26 -10.31
N GLY A 35 0.44 -4.23 -10.82
CA GLY A 35 0.96 -5.24 -11.73
C GLY A 35 0.98 -6.63 -11.09
N ALA A 36 1.44 -6.73 -9.84
CA ALA A 36 1.47 -7.99 -9.11
C ALA A 36 0.05 -8.54 -8.85
N PHE A 37 -0.91 -7.68 -8.48
CA PHE A 37 -2.27 -8.11 -8.22
C PHE A 37 -2.98 -8.60 -9.48
N PHE A 38 -2.86 -7.88 -10.60
CA PHE A 38 -3.46 -8.33 -11.86
C PHE A 38 -2.79 -9.59 -12.41
N ALA A 39 -1.47 -9.75 -12.21
CA ALA A 39 -0.79 -11.00 -12.51
C ALA A 39 -1.33 -12.16 -11.65
N TYR A 40 -1.54 -11.92 -10.35
CA TYR A 40 -2.16 -12.87 -9.44
C TYR A 40 -3.58 -13.25 -9.89
N GLN A 41 -4.44 -12.28 -10.24
CA GLN A 41 -5.80 -12.56 -10.72
C GLN A 41 -5.79 -13.38 -12.01
N LYS A 42 -4.91 -13.05 -12.96
CA LYS A 42 -4.75 -13.83 -14.19
C LYS A 42 -4.29 -15.26 -13.92
N TRP A 43 -3.34 -15.44 -13.00
CA TRP A 43 -2.92 -16.77 -12.56
C TRP A 43 -4.08 -17.50 -11.90
N ALA A 44 -4.80 -16.85 -11.00
CA ALA A 44 -5.91 -17.42 -10.25
C ALA A 44 -7.05 -17.93 -11.15
N ALA A 45 -7.42 -17.15 -12.17
CA ALA A 45 -8.44 -17.53 -13.14
C ALA A 45 -8.13 -18.85 -13.89
N ASN A 46 -6.85 -19.22 -13.98
CA ASN A 46 -6.38 -20.43 -14.67
C ASN A 46 -6.06 -21.60 -13.72
N ASN A 47 -6.25 -21.44 -12.40
CA ASN A 47 -5.84 -22.43 -11.41
C ASN A 47 -7.02 -22.88 -10.53
N LYS A 48 -7.30 -24.19 -10.48
CA LYS A 48 -8.45 -24.75 -9.74
C LYS A 48 -8.31 -24.77 -8.21
N ASN A 49 -7.13 -24.44 -7.67
CA ASN A 49 -6.79 -24.58 -6.25
C ASN A 49 -6.61 -23.24 -5.51
N VAL A 50 -7.02 -22.12 -6.08
CA VAL A 50 -6.78 -20.76 -5.54
C VAL A 50 -7.42 -20.53 -4.18
N ASP A 51 -8.52 -21.23 -3.89
CA ASP A 51 -9.30 -21.08 -2.66
C ASP A 51 -8.94 -22.10 -1.57
N LYS A 52 -7.78 -22.76 -1.66
CA LYS A 52 -7.25 -23.49 -0.50
C LYS A 52 -6.89 -22.50 0.60
N ARG A 53 -7.83 -22.29 1.53
CA ARG A 53 -7.71 -21.36 2.64
C ARG A 53 -6.58 -21.78 3.59
N LEU A 54 -5.75 -20.82 3.99
CA LEU A 54 -4.69 -21.05 4.96
C LEU A 54 -5.29 -21.40 6.34
N PRO A 55 -4.80 -22.45 7.02
CA PRO A 55 -5.21 -22.76 8.38
C PRO A 55 -5.01 -21.56 9.32
N GLY A 56 -6.04 -21.22 10.10
CA GLY A 56 -6.04 -20.07 11.03
C GLY A 56 -6.39 -18.72 10.40
N LEU A 57 -6.51 -18.65 9.07
CA LEU A 57 -6.84 -17.43 8.33
C LEU A 57 -8.03 -17.61 7.37
N GLN A 58 -8.86 -18.63 7.59
CA GLN A 58 -9.95 -18.99 6.67
C GLN A 58 -11.02 -17.92 6.51
N LYS A 59 -11.08 -16.93 7.42
CA LYS A 59 -11.97 -15.78 7.32
C LYS A 59 -11.59 -14.79 6.21
N TYR A 60 -10.37 -14.88 5.67
CA TYR A 60 -9.92 -14.01 4.59
C TYR A 60 -10.00 -14.70 3.23
N SER A 61 -10.43 -13.95 2.22
CA SER A 61 -10.32 -14.40 0.83
C SER A 61 -8.85 -14.42 0.37
N SER A 62 -8.56 -15.12 -0.73
CA SER A 62 -7.20 -15.18 -1.26
C SER A 62 -6.71 -13.80 -1.76
N GLU A 63 -7.62 -12.94 -2.25
CA GLU A 63 -7.31 -11.54 -2.59
C GLU A 63 -7.03 -10.70 -1.33
N GLN A 64 -7.82 -10.86 -0.26
CA GLN A 64 -7.51 -10.21 1.02
C GLN A 64 -6.15 -10.67 1.57
N LEU A 65 -5.83 -11.96 1.45
CA LEU A 65 -4.53 -12.50 1.85
C LEU A 65 -3.38 -11.98 1.00
N PHE A 66 -3.59 -11.72 -0.29
CA PHE A 66 -2.59 -11.05 -1.13
C PHE A 66 -2.23 -9.67 -0.54
N PHE A 67 -3.23 -8.84 -0.23
CA PHE A 67 -2.99 -7.51 0.33
C PHE A 67 -2.46 -7.56 1.77
N ILE A 68 -2.90 -8.51 2.58
CA ILE A 68 -2.33 -8.76 3.92
C ILE A 68 -0.85 -9.12 3.80
N ASN A 69 -0.48 -10.01 2.86
CA ASN A 69 0.92 -10.37 2.64
C ASN A 69 1.75 -9.19 2.12
N TYR A 70 1.20 -8.41 1.19
CA TYR A 70 1.83 -7.17 0.72
C TYR A 70 2.14 -6.23 1.90
N ALA A 71 1.15 -5.95 2.76
CA ALA A 71 1.34 -5.12 3.94
C ALA A 71 2.32 -5.73 4.95
N TYR A 72 2.26 -7.06 5.14
CA TYR A 72 3.13 -7.78 6.07
C TYR A 72 4.62 -7.63 5.74
N ASN A 73 4.99 -7.53 4.45
CA ASN A 73 6.37 -7.32 4.04
C ASN A 73 6.95 -5.96 4.50
N TRP A 74 6.09 -5.00 4.86
CA TRP A 74 6.47 -3.67 5.34
C TRP A 74 6.32 -3.50 6.86
N CYS A 75 6.01 -4.59 7.58
CA CYS A 75 5.93 -4.55 9.03
C CYS A 75 7.31 -4.31 9.65
N ILE A 76 7.52 -3.09 10.15
CA ILE A 76 8.73 -2.72 10.88
C ILE A 76 8.38 -1.79 12.05
N LYS A 77 9.25 -1.78 13.05
CA LYS A 77 9.24 -0.78 14.11
C LYS A 77 10.58 -0.07 14.12
N MET A 78 10.56 1.25 14.27
CA MET A 78 11.76 2.07 14.31
C MET A 78 11.72 3.09 15.44
N THR A 79 12.87 3.64 15.80
CA THR A 79 12.96 4.72 16.77
C THR A 79 12.57 6.06 16.13
N ASN A 80 12.05 7.00 16.92
CA ASN A 80 11.69 8.34 16.44
C ASN A 80 12.90 9.05 15.79
N ALA A 81 14.09 8.90 16.36
CA ALA A 81 15.30 9.48 15.80
C ALA A 81 15.62 8.93 14.39
N TYR A 82 15.47 7.61 14.21
CA TYR A 82 15.66 6.99 12.90
C TYR A 82 14.59 7.39 11.89
N ALA A 83 13.32 7.46 12.32
CA ALA A 83 12.22 7.91 11.47
C ALA A 83 12.43 9.36 11.00
N VAL A 84 12.80 10.28 11.90
CA VAL A 84 13.10 11.68 11.55
C VAL A 84 14.27 11.76 10.56
N ASN A 85 15.30 10.93 10.72
CA ASN A 85 16.40 10.87 9.77
C ASN A 85 15.92 10.42 8.39
N ARG A 86 15.18 9.30 8.30
CA ARG A 86 14.65 8.79 7.03
C ARG A 86 13.74 9.80 6.33
N LEU A 87 12.83 10.45 7.05
CA LEU A 87 11.96 11.50 6.51
C LEU A 87 12.72 12.66 5.85
N ARG A 88 14.00 12.87 6.20
CA ARG A 88 14.84 13.94 5.65
C ARG A 88 15.66 13.54 4.44
N ILE A 89 16.16 12.29 4.41
CA ILE A 89 17.21 11.90 3.46
C ILE A 89 16.86 10.68 2.60
N ASP A 90 15.91 9.86 3.02
CA ASP A 90 15.57 8.64 2.30
C ASP A 90 14.62 8.95 1.14
N VAL A 91 14.92 8.41 -0.03
CA VAL A 91 14.07 8.52 -1.23
C VAL A 91 12.85 7.61 -1.16
N HIS A 92 12.80 6.69 -0.19
CA HIS A 92 11.63 5.87 0.06
C HIS A 92 10.77 6.48 1.17
N SER A 93 9.45 6.43 0.98
CA SER A 93 8.49 6.66 2.06
C SER A 93 8.75 5.74 3.26
N LEU A 94 8.37 6.17 4.47
CA LEU A 94 8.36 5.28 5.62
C LEU A 94 7.44 4.09 5.36
N ASP A 95 7.74 2.94 5.96
CA ASP A 95 7.17 1.65 5.57
C ASP A 95 5.64 1.61 5.68
N GLN A 96 5.05 2.21 6.71
CA GLN A 96 3.58 2.31 6.82
C GLN A 96 2.96 3.12 5.68
N PHE A 97 3.66 4.12 5.15
CA PHE A 97 3.21 4.94 4.04
C PHE A 97 3.37 4.23 2.70
N ARG A 98 4.36 3.32 2.60
CA ARG A 98 4.49 2.38 1.47
C ARG A 98 3.37 1.35 1.44
N VAL A 99 2.68 1.09 2.55
CA VAL A 99 1.43 0.32 2.56
C VAL A 99 0.23 1.22 2.26
N ILE A 100 0.07 2.30 3.03
CA ILE A 100 -1.12 3.15 2.99
C ILE A 100 -1.24 3.81 1.61
N GLY A 101 -0.19 4.43 1.07
CA GLY A 101 -0.24 5.15 -0.20
C GLY A 101 -0.78 4.30 -1.36
N PRO A 102 -0.11 3.19 -1.72
CA PRO A 102 -0.53 2.31 -2.80
C PRO A 102 -1.93 1.70 -2.60
N THR A 103 -2.24 1.19 -1.40
CA THR A 103 -3.56 0.59 -1.14
C THR A 103 -4.70 1.62 -1.18
N SER A 104 -4.47 2.83 -0.68
CA SER A 104 -5.42 3.95 -0.74
C SER A 104 -5.80 4.32 -2.17
N ASN A 105 -4.86 4.17 -3.10
CA ASN A 105 -5.01 4.50 -4.50
C ASN A 105 -5.59 3.36 -5.35
N PHE A 106 -5.88 2.18 -4.78
CA PHE A 106 -6.20 0.99 -5.56
C PHE A 106 -7.64 0.52 -5.33
N ASP A 107 -8.46 0.47 -6.39
CA ASP A 107 -9.88 0.10 -6.26
C ASP A 107 -10.07 -1.38 -5.91
N GLU A 108 -9.15 -2.22 -6.34
CA GLU A 108 -9.09 -3.65 -6.09
C GLU A 108 -8.93 -3.93 -4.60
N PHE A 109 -8.13 -3.12 -3.90
CA PHE A 109 -8.02 -3.18 -2.46
C PHE A 109 -9.35 -2.81 -1.79
N ASP A 110 -9.97 -1.70 -2.21
CA ASP A 110 -11.26 -1.28 -1.67
C ASP A 110 -12.34 -2.35 -1.88
N ARG A 111 -12.39 -2.98 -3.06
CA ARG A 111 -13.32 -4.08 -3.35
C ARG A 111 -13.05 -5.30 -2.48
N ALA A 112 -11.78 -5.70 -2.32
CA ALA A 112 -11.42 -6.88 -1.52
C ALA A 112 -11.79 -6.74 -0.04
N PHE A 113 -11.76 -5.51 0.51
CA PHE A 113 -12.09 -5.23 1.91
C PHE A 113 -13.46 -4.56 2.12
N GLY A 114 -14.21 -4.28 1.05
CA GLY A 114 -15.50 -3.60 1.13
C GLY A 114 -15.41 -2.15 1.62
N CYS A 115 -14.32 -1.45 1.30
CA CYS A 115 -14.13 -0.05 1.68
C CYS A 115 -15.00 0.88 0.82
N THR A 116 -15.57 1.91 1.45
CA THR A 116 -16.26 3.00 0.72
C THR A 116 -15.23 4.08 0.35
N PRO A 117 -15.25 4.64 -0.88
CA PRO A 117 -14.35 5.73 -1.25
C PRO A 117 -14.41 6.92 -0.27
N GLY A 118 -13.26 7.33 0.26
CA GLY A 118 -13.16 8.38 1.27
C GLY A 118 -13.29 7.90 2.72
N GLN A 119 -13.53 6.60 2.94
CA GLN A 119 -13.57 6.01 4.29
C GLN A 119 -12.19 5.53 4.73
N GLY A 120 -11.74 6.01 5.89
CA GLY A 120 -10.44 5.63 6.45
C GLY A 120 -9.30 6.03 5.51
N ASN A 121 -8.51 5.06 5.07
CA ASN A 121 -7.42 5.30 4.12
C ASN A 121 -7.85 5.22 2.65
N SER A 122 -9.05 4.72 2.33
CA SER A 122 -9.53 4.74 0.93
C SER A 122 -9.72 6.19 0.47
N ARG A 123 -9.12 6.56 -0.66
CA ARG A 123 -9.24 7.90 -1.24
C ARG A 123 -10.40 7.98 -2.21
N LYS A 124 -11.10 9.12 -2.21
CA LYS A 124 -12.08 9.45 -3.24
C LYS A 124 -11.40 9.72 -4.59
N ASP A 125 -10.35 10.55 -4.56
CA ASP A 125 -9.54 10.86 -5.74
C ASP A 125 -8.25 10.04 -5.67
N LYS A 126 -8.17 9.02 -6.53
CA LYS A 126 -7.07 8.06 -6.56
C LYS A 126 -6.04 8.46 -7.61
N CYS A 127 -4.76 8.32 -7.26
CA CYS A 127 -3.66 8.52 -8.20
C CYS A 127 -3.37 7.23 -8.98
N SER A 128 -3.20 7.33 -10.29
CA SER A 128 -2.70 6.24 -11.15
C SER A 128 -1.87 6.85 -12.29
N VAL A 129 -0.65 6.37 -12.44
CA VAL A 129 0.30 6.80 -13.48
C VAL A 129 0.47 5.71 -14.54
N TRP A 130 0.47 4.45 -14.09
CA TRP A 130 0.53 3.23 -14.88
C TRP A 130 -0.78 2.47 -14.76
#